data_AF-A0A959KWP1-F1
#
_entry.id   AF-A0A959KWP1-F1
#
_cell.length_a   1.000
_cell.length_b   1.000
_cell.length_c   1.000
_cell.angle_alpha   90.00
_cell.angle_beta   90.00
_cell.angle_gamma   90.00
#
_symmetry.space_group_name_H-M   'P 1'
#
loop_
_entity.id
_entity.type
_entity.pdbx_description
1 polymer ?
#
loop_
_entity_poly.entity_id
_entity_poly.type
_entity_poly.pdbx_seq_one_letter_code
_entity_poly.pdbx_strand_id
1 'polypeptide(L)' 'VYAFMREKGDNRVVVILNLSADSQEVKLMGGDFAGDYTNVFRNSGLSLTPDMMIQLNPWDYLVLVK' A
#
# COMPACT_ATOMS: atom_id res chain seq x y z
N VAL A 1 -3.96 4.25 -10.71
CA VAL A 1 -3.75 4.04 -9.25
C VAL A 1 -2.92 5.19 -8.69
N TYR A 2 -3.28 5.68 -7.50
CA TYR A 2 -2.52 6.70 -6.80
C TYR A 2 -1.90 6.10 -5.54
N ALA A 3 -0.58 6.23 -5.39
CA ALA A 3 0.14 5.67 -4.26
C ALA A 3 1.12 6.71 -3.70
N PHE A 4 1.23 6.78 -2.37
CA PHE A 4 2.18 7.65 -1.70
C PHE A 4 2.59 7.09 -0.35
N MET A 5 3.73 7.58 0.13
CA MET A 5 4.27 7.27 1.44
C MET A 5 4.49 8.55 2.23
N ARG A 6 4.27 8.50 3.55
CA ARG A 6 4.67 9.56 4.49
C ARG A 6 5.43 8.95 5.65
N GLU A 7 6.44 9.66 6.14
CA GLU A 7 7.32 9.19 7.21
C GLU A 7 7.64 10.33 8.17
N LYS A 8 7.64 10.01 9.48
CA LYS A 8 8.03 10.95 10.55
C LYS A 8 8.64 10.17 11.73
N GLY A 9 9.96 10.29 11.89
CA GLY A 9 10.70 9.46 12.84
C GLY A 9 10.53 8.00 12.45
N ASP A 10 10.15 7.16 13.43
CA ASP A 10 9.95 5.72 13.20
C ASP A 10 8.57 5.37 12.61
N ASN A 11 7.67 6.36 12.47
CA ASN A 11 6.32 6.12 11.96
C ASN A 11 6.29 6.24 10.44
N ARG A 12 5.68 5.27 9.77
CA ARG A 12 5.48 5.28 8.32
C ARG A 12 4.07 4.90 7.92
N VAL A 13 3.53 5.62 6.95
CA VAL A 13 2.22 5.36 6.34
C VAL A 13 2.41 5.11 4.85
N VAL A 14 1.89 4.00 4.35
CA VAL A 14 1.80 3.69 2.91
C VAL A 14 0.34 3.64 2.50
N VAL A 15 -0.01 4.41 1.48
CA VAL A 15 -1.38 4.52 0.96
C VAL A 15 -1.40 4.16 -0.51
N ILE A 16 -2.32 3.28 -0.91
CA ILE A 16 -2.49 2.83 -2.29
C ILE A 16 -3.98 2.84 -2.60
N LEU A 17 -4.38 3.61 -3.61
CA LEU A 17 -5.78 3.87 -3.95
C LEU A 17 -6.05 3.52 -5.40
N ASN A 18 -7.05 2.65 -5.63
CA ASN A 18 -7.67 2.55 -6.93
C ASN A 18 -8.84 3.56 -7.04
N LEU A 19 -8.61 4.68 -7.74
CA LEU A 19 -9.64 5.69 -8.00
C LEU A 19 -10.28 5.49 -9.38
N SER A 20 -10.55 4.24 -9.76
CA SER A 20 -11.20 3.88 -11.01
C SER A 20 -12.28 2.83 -10.80
N ALA A 21 -13.19 2.72 -11.77
CA ALA A 21 -14.24 1.71 -11.80
C ALA A 21 -13.75 0.34 -12.29
N ASP A 22 -12.49 0.23 -12.69
CA ASP A 22 -11.87 -0.99 -13.21
C ASP A 22 -10.92 -1.60 -12.18
N SER A 23 -10.74 -2.92 -12.23
CA SER A 23 -9.69 -3.58 -11.46
C SER A 23 -8.31 -3.16 -11.97
N GLN A 24 -7.38 -2.94 -11.05
CA GLN A 24 -6.03 -2.51 -11.37
C GLN A 24 -5.01 -3.46 -10.75
N GLU A 25 -3.99 -3.81 -11.52
CA GLU A 25 -2.83 -4.53 -11.03
C GLU A 25 -1.63 -3.59 -11.04
N VAL A 26 -0.95 -3.47 -9.89
CA VAL A 26 0.09 -2.46 -9.70
C VAL A 26 1.34 -3.07 -9.10
N LYS A 27 2.46 -2.78 -9.76
CA LYS A 27 3.79 -2.97 -9.21
C LYS A 27 4.23 -1.70 -8.51
N LEU A 28 4.47 -1.74 -7.20
CA LEU A 28 5.08 -0.61 -6.50
C LEU A 28 6.56 -0.51 -6.91
N MET A 29 6.95 0.65 -7.45
CA MET A 29 8.32 0.94 -7.86
C MET A 29 9.07 1.68 -6.74
N GLY A 30 10.37 1.41 -6.61
CA GLY A 30 11.20 1.90 -5.50
C GLY A 30 11.42 0.83 -4.41
N GLY A 31 12.20 1.16 -3.39
CA GLY A 31 12.53 0.24 -2.28
C GLY A 31 12.10 0.73 -0.90
N ASP A 32 11.91 2.05 -0.72
CA ASP A 32 11.73 2.66 0.61
C ASP A 32 10.44 2.25 1.31
N PHE A 33 9.43 1.77 0.57
CA PHE A 33 8.17 1.30 1.14
C PHE A 33 8.26 -0.10 1.73
N ALA A 34 9.35 -0.86 1.51
CA ALA A 34 9.44 -2.24 1.97
C ALA A 34 9.40 -2.35 3.51
N GLY A 35 8.84 -3.47 3.99
CA GLY A 35 8.77 -3.82 5.41
C GLY A 35 7.40 -4.33 5.84
N ASP A 36 7.28 -4.61 7.12
CA ASP A 36 6.06 -5.14 7.74
C ASP A 36 5.15 -4.00 8.22
N TYR A 37 3.88 -4.05 7.84
CA TYR A 37 2.88 -3.05 8.20
C TYR A 37 1.62 -3.71 8.74
N THR A 38 0.81 -2.91 9.43
CA THR A 38 -0.56 -3.25 9.80
C THR A 38 -1.54 -2.51 8.90
N ASN A 39 -2.51 -3.23 8.32
CA ASN A 39 -3.63 -2.61 7.63
C ASN A 39 -4.58 -1.97 8.65
N VAL A 40 -4.77 -0.65 8.55
CA VAL A 40 -5.56 0.15 9.50
C VAL A 40 -7.01 -0.32 9.62
N PHE A 41 -7.60 -0.82 8.54
CA PHE A 41 -9.03 -1.16 8.49
C PHE A 41 -9.30 -2.65 8.71
N ARG A 42 -8.35 -3.51 8.35
CA ARG A 42 -8.50 -4.98 8.46
C ARG A 42 -7.81 -5.55 9.71
N ASN A 43 -7.03 -4.74 10.41
CA ASN A 43 -6.20 -5.13 11.55
C ASN A 43 -5.36 -6.40 11.25
N SER A 44 -4.87 -6.50 10.02
CA SER A 44 -4.11 -7.63 9.49
C SER A 44 -2.69 -7.17 9.12
N GLY A 45 -1.70 -8.00 9.42
CA GLY A 45 -0.32 -7.78 8.98
C GLY A 45 -0.17 -7.93 7.47
N LEU A 46 0.68 -7.09 6.87
CA LEU A 46 1.07 -7.16 5.47
C LEU A 46 2.54 -6.78 5.30
N SER A 47 3.34 -7.70 4.76
CA SER A 47 4.73 -7.45 4.39
C SER A 47 4.79 -6.93 2.95
N LEU A 48 5.25 -5.70 2.78
CA LEU A 48 5.54 -5.13 1.45
C LEU A 48 6.96 -5.48 1.05
N THR A 49 7.13 -6.09 -0.12
CA THR A 49 8.45 -6.39 -0.69
C THR A 49 8.70 -5.54 -1.94
N PRO A 50 9.97 -5.29 -2.31
CA PRO A 50 10.28 -4.84 -3.65
C PRO A 50 9.62 -5.77 -4.68
N ASP A 51 9.18 -5.19 -5.80
CA ASP A 51 8.53 -5.88 -6.90
C ASP A 51 7.18 -6.57 -6.60
N MET A 52 6.61 -6.38 -5.41
CA MET A 52 5.30 -6.93 -5.06
C MET A 52 4.22 -6.42 -6.03
N MET A 53 3.46 -7.35 -6.59
CA MET A 53 2.26 -7.06 -7.36
C MET A 53 1.06 -6.98 -6.42
N ILE A 54 0.31 -5.87 -6.51
CA ILE A 54 -0.88 -5.62 -5.71
C ILE A 54 -2.07 -5.52 -6.66
N GLN A 55 -3.05 -6.39 -6.45
CA GLN A 55 -4.33 -6.33 -7.14
C GLN A 55 -5.32 -5.52 -6.31
N LEU A 56 -5.96 -4.53 -6.94
CA LEU A 56 -6.98 -3.69 -6.34
C LEU A 56 -8.27 -3.82 -7.16
N ASN A 57 -9.36 -4.16 -6.49
CA ASN A 57 -10.70 -4.09 -7.09
C ASN A 57 -11.10 -2.63 -7.36
N PRO A 58 -12.17 -2.37 -8.14
CA PRO A 58 -12.72 -1.04 -8.29
C PRO A 58 -12.92 -0.36 -6.94
N TRP A 59 -12.42 0.86 -6.79
CA TRP A 59 -12.49 1.65 -5.55
C TRP A 59 -11.81 1.05 -4.31
N ASP A 60 -11.01 -0.02 -4.46
CA ASP A 60 -10.30 -0.63 -3.35
C ASP A 60 -9.11 0.23 -2.90
N TYR A 61 -8.77 0.12 -1.62
CA TYR A 61 -7.68 0.89 -1.02
C TYR A 61 -6.96 0.11 0.08
N LEU A 62 -5.67 0.40 0.19
CA LEU A 62 -4.82 -0.07 1.29
C LEU A 62 -4.25 1.14 2.02
N VAL A 63 -4.42 1.15 3.34
CA VAL A 63 -3.78 2.10 4.25
C VAL A 63 -3.02 1.29 5.28
N LEU A 64 -1.71 1.43 5.25
CA LEU A 64 -0.77 0.59 5.99
C LEU A 64 0.06 1.48 6.91
N VAL A 65 0.21 1.06 8.16
CA VAL A 65 0.98 1.78 9.18
C VAL A 65 2.00 0.88 9.84
N LYS A 66 3.17 1.43 10.15
CA LYS A 66 4.16 0.84 11.05
C LYS A 66 4.83 1.93 11.87
#